data_AF-A0A534PDV4-F1
#
_entry.id   AF-A0A534PDV4-F1
#
_cell.length_a   1.000
_cell.length_b   1.000
_cell.length_c   1.000
_cell.angle_alpha   90.00
_cell.angle_beta   90.00
_cell.angle_gamma   90.00
#
_symmetry.space_group_name_H-M   'P 1'
#
loop_
_entity.id
_entity.type
_entity.pdbx_description
1 polymer ?
#
loop_
_entity_poly.entity_id
_entity_poly.type
_entity_poly.pdbx_seq_one_letter_code
_entity_poly.pdbx_strand_id
1 'polypeptide(L)'
;MHLLEQAAVFLLTAVLLVPLFQRLKLGAVLGYLGAGMLIGPFGLGMIGEVESTLQFAEFGVVLLLFLVGLELQPSRLWVLRRPVFGLGGAQVLGTGAVLAALALAFGFSWQAALVAGFGLAMSSTALVLASLVERKQLATRHGREAFAVLLFQDVSVIPLLALLPLLSDSGTHAAGGWIAAAKGLAVIAVVIISSRLVVRPVLKAVASYGGREVFTAAALLLVVGAALIMEKIGLSPSLGAFLAGVLLADSEFRHELEADIE
;
A
#
# COMPACT_ATOMS: atom_id res chain seq x y z
N MET A 1 27.16 -9.57 7.32
CA MET A 1 26.32 -10.15 8.38
C MET A 1 25.45 -11.21 7.75
N HIS A 2 25.29 -12.36 8.42
CA HIS A 2 24.31 -13.35 7.99
C HIS A 2 22.88 -12.85 8.26
N LEU A 3 21.89 -13.35 7.52
CA LEU A 3 20.49 -12.95 7.63
C LEU A 3 19.97 -13.00 9.09
N LEU A 4 20.37 -14.02 9.85
CA LEU A 4 19.99 -14.17 11.26
C LEU A 4 20.56 -13.07 12.17
N GLU A 5 21.80 -12.62 11.90
CA GLU A 5 22.41 -11.53 12.66
C GLU A 5 21.68 -10.22 12.38
N GLN A 6 21.36 -9.96 11.10
CA GLN A 6 20.59 -8.77 10.71
C GLN A 6 19.20 -8.79 11.34
N ALA A 7 18.50 -9.92 11.28
CA ALA A 7 17.20 -10.11 11.91
C ALA A 7 17.29 -9.88 13.44
N ALA A 8 18.31 -10.42 14.10
CA ALA A 8 18.52 -10.21 15.53
C ALA A 8 18.77 -8.72 15.85
N VAL A 9 19.57 -8.00 15.06
CA VAL A 9 19.80 -6.57 15.23
C VAL A 9 18.51 -5.76 15.03
N PHE A 10 17.73 -6.05 13.98
CA PHE A 10 16.44 -5.40 13.75
C PHE A 10 15.48 -5.63 14.92
N LEU A 11 15.31 -6.87 15.34
CA LEU A 11 14.40 -7.25 16.43
C LEU A 11 14.85 -6.67 17.77
N LEU A 12 16.14 -6.77 18.11
CA LEU A 12 16.69 -6.21 19.35
C LEU A 12 16.48 -4.71 19.40
N THR A 13 16.80 -4.01 18.31
CA THR A 13 16.64 -2.56 18.24
C THR A 13 15.17 -2.15 18.33
N ALA A 14 14.28 -2.87 17.64
CA ALA A 14 12.84 -2.64 17.74
C ALA A 14 12.33 -2.87 19.18
N VAL A 15 12.71 -3.96 19.84
CA VAL A 15 12.34 -4.28 21.23
C VAL A 15 12.81 -3.21 22.21
N LEU A 16 13.94 -2.55 21.94
CA LEU A 16 14.47 -1.50 22.81
C LEU A 16 13.84 -0.12 22.51
N LEU A 17 13.81 0.29 21.24
CA LEU A 17 13.40 1.64 20.84
C LEU A 17 11.89 1.81 20.70
N VAL A 18 11.16 0.80 20.22
CA VAL A 18 9.71 0.93 20.02
C VAL A 18 8.99 1.20 21.34
N PRO A 19 9.23 0.45 22.43
CA PRO A 19 8.63 0.75 23.73
C PRO A 19 9.06 2.11 24.29
N LEU A 20 10.30 2.55 24.02
CA LEU A 20 10.77 3.86 24.43
C LEU A 20 9.97 4.98 23.75
N PHE A 21 9.80 4.93 22.43
CA PHE A 21 9.01 5.90 21.68
C PHE A 21 7.52 5.85 22.04
N GLN A 22 6.98 4.66 22.31
CA GLN A 22 5.61 4.52 22.83
C GLN A 22 5.46 5.17 24.21
N ARG A 23 6.42 5.02 25.13
CA ARG A 23 6.42 5.71 26.43
C ARG A 23 6.48 7.23 26.28
N LEU A 24 7.18 7.71 25.26
CA LEU A 24 7.22 9.14 24.90
C LEU A 24 5.96 9.63 24.16
N LYS A 25 4.95 8.78 23.96
CA LYS A 25 3.69 9.06 23.23
C LYS A 25 3.89 9.45 21.76
N LEU A 26 5.01 9.06 21.16
CA LEU A 26 5.34 9.30 19.76
C LEU A 26 4.74 8.24 18.81
N GLY A 27 4.41 7.05 19.33
CA GLY A 27 3.87 5.91 18.57
C GLY A 27 4.96 4.95 18.07
N ALA A 28 4.60 3.70 17.72
CA ALA A 28 5.57 2.67 17.35
C ALA A 28 6.28 2.97 16.03
N VAL A 29 5.56 3.54 15.08
CA VAL A 29 6.09 3.94 13.77
C VAL A 29 7.37 4.78 13.89
N LEU A 30 7.36 5.81 14.73
CA LEU A 30 8.52 6.67 14.93
C LEU A 30 9.65 5.90 15.63
N GLY A 31 9.33 4.92 16.47
CA GLY A 31 10.28 3.99 17.04
C GLY A 31 10.97 3.11 16.00
N TYR A 32 10.23 2.57 15.02
CA TYR A 32 10.79 1.81 13.91
C TYR A 32 11.68 2.66 12.99
N LEU A 33 11.25 3.89 12.68
CA LEU A 33 12.07 4.83 11.89
C LEU A 33 13.34 5.23 12.65
N GLY A 34 13.22 5.56 13.94
CA GLY A 34 14.37 5.86 14.80
C GLY A 34 15.33 4.68 14.92
N ALA A 35 14.81 3.45 15.00
CA ALA A 35 15.60 2.23 14.98
C ALA A 35 16.37 2.08 13.67
N GLY A 36 15.70 2.21 12.53
CA GLY A 36 16.33 2.17 11.21
C GLY A 36 17.40 3.24 11.02
N MET A 37 17.14 4.47 11.48
CA MET A 37 18.14 5.55 11.47
C MET A 37 19.35 5.24 12.35
N LEU A 38 19.12 4.62 13.51
CA LEU A 38 20.19 4.28 14.45
C LEU A 38 21.07 3.12 13.93
N ILE A 39 20.50 2.06 13.37
CA ILE A 39 21.29 0.88 12.94
C ILE A 39 21.72 0.94 11.47
N GLY A 40 21.13 1.82 10.69
CA GLY A 40 21.44 2.04 9.28
C GLY A 40 22.81 2.69 9.06
N PRO A 41 23.18 2.91 7.80
CA PRO A 41 24.52 3.38 7.41
C PRO A 41 24.87 4.76 7.99
N PHE A 42 23.88 5.61 8.25
CA PHE A 42 24.08 6.94 8.83
C PHE A 42 24.15 6.96 10.37
N GLY A 43 23.81 5.85 11.03
CA GLY A 43 23.89 5.69 12.49
C GLY A 43 25.11 4.87 12.89
N LEU A 44 24.87 3.67 13.40
CA LEU A 44 25.88 2.71 13.84
C LEU A 44 26.49 1.91 12.67
N GLY A 45 25.91 1.99 11.47
CA GLY A 45 26.42 1.30 10.28
C GLY A 45 26.35 -0.22 10.34
N MET A 46 25.50 -0.78 11.20
CA MET A 46 25.37 -2.23 11.39
C MET A 46 24.66 -2.89 10.19
N ILE A 47 23.73 -2.19 9.55
CA ILE A 47 23.06 -2.60 8.32
C ILE A 47 23.60 -1.75 7.16
N GLY A 48 24.37 -2.36 6.26
CA GLY A 48 24.97 -1.67 5.10
C GLY A 48 24.16 -1.77 3.81
N GLU A 49 23.47 -2.90 3.58
CA GLU A 49 22.66 -3.09 2.37
C GLU A 49 21.20 -2.71 2.61
N VAL A 50 20.86 -1.47 2.30
CA VAL A 50 19.48 -0.95 2.42
C VAL A 50 18.57 -1.58 1.36
N GLU A 51 19.08 -1.83 0.15
CA GLU A 51 18.29 -2.33 -1.00
C GLU A 51 17.71 -3.73 -0.75
N SER A 52 18.53 -4.67 -0.27
CA SER A 52 18.07 -6.04 0.05
C SER A 52 17.12 -6.07 1.25
N THR A 53 17.31 -5.13 2.19
CA THR A 53 16.40 -4.93 3.33
C THR A 53 15.04 -4.40 2.88
N LEU A 54 15.00 -3.50 1.90
CA LEU A 54 13.76 -2.91 1.38
C LEU A 54 12.85 -3.94 0.73
N GLN A 55 13.41 -4.86 -0.07
CA GLN A 55 12.65 -5.95 -0.70
C GLN A 55 11.99 -6.86 0.35
N PHE A 56 12.69 -7.15 1.45
CA PHE A 56 12.13 -7.94 2.55
C PHE A 56 11.05 -7.17 3.33
N ALA A 57 11.28 -5.87 3.58
CA ALA A 57 10.32 -5.02 4.29
C ALA A 57 9.01 -4.85 3.50
N GLU A 58 9.09 -4.74 2.17
CA GLU A 58 7.92 -4.63 1.29
C GLU A 58 7.01 -5.86 1.38
N PHE A 59 7.60 -7.06 1.48
CA PHE A 59 6.83 -8.29 1.68
C PHE A 59 6.03 -8.28 2.99
N GLY A 60 6.61 -7.76 4.08
CA GLY A 60 5.89 -7.59 5.35
C GLY A 60 4.70 -6.63 5.23
N VAL A 61 4.84 -5.54 4.48
CA VAL A 61 3.74 -4.60 4.22
C VAL A 61 2.65 -5.23 3.35
N VAL A 62 3.03 -6.02 2.35
CA VAL A 62 2.11 -6.81 1.52
C VAL A 62 1.23 -7.72 2.38
N LEU A 63 1.83 -8.48 3.31
CA LEU A 63 1.07 -9.35 4.22
C LEU A 63 0.17 -8.56 5.18
N LEU A 64 0.67 -7.46 5.76
CA LEU A 64 -0.12 -6.58 6.63
C LEU A 64 -1.35 -6.04 5.90
N LEU A 65 -1.19 -5.52 4.69
CA LEU A 65 -2.31 -4.97 3.94
C LEU A 65 -3.29 -6.04 3.46
N PHE A 66 -2.81 -7.26 3.22
CA PHE A 66 -3.70 -8.39 2.96
C PHE A 66 -4.59 -8.71 4.16
N LEU A 67 -4.01 -8.84 5.36
CA LEU A 67 -4.75 -9.05 6.61
C LEU A 67 -5.76 -7.93 6.84
N VAL A 68 -5.35 -6.66 6.70
CA VAL A 68 -6.25 -5.51 6.78
C VAL A 68 -7.37 -5.59 5.73
N GLY A 69 -7.06 -6.09 4.54
CA GLY A 69 -8.04 -6.35 3.49
C GLY A 69 -9.07 -7.41 3.90
N LEU A 70 -8.64 -8.51 4.54
CA LEU A 70 -9.54 -9.58 5.02
C LEU A 70 -10.52 -9.10 6.11
N GLU A 71 -10.12 -8.13 6.94
CA GLU A 71 -11.01 -7.51 7.92
C GLU A 71 -12.07 -6.60 7.27
N LEU A 72 -11.82 -6.10 6.06
CA LEU A 72 -12.68 -5.14 5.36
C LEU A 72 -13.64 -5.84 4.38
N GLN A 73 -14.91 -5.90 4.78
CA GLN A 73 -15.99 -6.40 3.92
C GLN A 73 -16.14 -5.55 2.61
N PRO A 74 -16.15 -6.15 1.41
CA PRO A 74 -16.38 -5.47 0.12
C PRO A 74 -17.65 -4.61 0.07
N SER A 75 -18.71 -5.05 0.74
CA SER A 75 -19.95 -4.26 0.89
C SER A 75 -19.68 -2.89 1.55
N ARG A 76 -18.73 -2.83 2.50
CA ARG A 76 -18.28 -1.58 3.12
C ARG A 76 -17.48 -0.71 2.14
N LEU A 77 -16.67 -1.29 1.27
CA LEU A 77 -15.96 -0.52 0.23
C LEU A 77 -16.92 0.17 -0.75
N TRP A 78 -18.03 -0.47 -1.09
CA TRP A 78 -19.06 0.18 -1.92
C TRP A 78 -19.72 1.37 -1.22
N VAL A 79 -19.86 1.32 0.11
CA VAL A 79 -20.29 2.46 0.93
C VAL A 79 -19.22 3.56 0.94
N LEU A 80 -17.94 3.18 0.91
CA LEU A 80 -16.81 4.10 0.86
C LEU A 80 -16.63 4.79 -0.49
N ARG A 81 -17.34 4.43 -1.56
CA ARG A 81 -17.19 5.09 -2.88
C ARG A 81 -17.36 6.62 -2.82
N ARG A 82 -18.31 7.11 -2.01
CA ARG A 82 -18.54 8.56 -1.82
C ARG A 82 -17.37 9.21 -1.08
N PRO A 83 -16.91 8.68 0.07
CA PRO A 83 -15.68 9.13 0.71
C PRO A 83 -14.43 9.05 -0.18
N VAL A 84 -14.22 7.95 -0.92
CA VAL A 84 -13.03 7.76 -1.77
C VAL A 84 -12.97 8.81 -2.87
N PHE A 85 -14.01 8.93 -3.70
CA PHE A 85 -13.99 9.88 -4.80
C PHE A 85 -14.32 11.32 -4.39
N GLY A 86 -15.04 11.51 -3.28
CA GLY A 86 -15.40 12.83 -2.75
C GLY A 86 -14.32 13.41 -1.84
N LEU A 87 -14.10 12.81 -0.66
CA LEU A 87 -13.10 13.27 0.31
C LEU A 87 -11.67 13.02 -0.17
N GLY A 88 -11.37 11.82 -0.69
CA GLY A 88 -10.05 11.51 -1.26
C GLY A 88 -9.71 12.41 -2.45
N GLY A 89 -10.65 12.54 -3.39
CA GLY A 89 -10.53 13.46 -4.51
C GLY A 89 -10.29 14.91 -4.07
N ALA A 90 -11.10 15.41 -3.14
CA ALA A 90 -10.95 16.77 -2.61
C ALA A 90 -9.61 16.96 -1.89
N GLN A 91 -9.13 15.97 -1.14
CA GLN A 91 -7.84 16.04 -0.46
C GLN A 91 -6.70 16.13 -1.47
N VAL A 92 -6.62 15.21 -2.44
CA VAL A 92 -5.50 15.17 -3.40
C VAL A 92 -5.53 16.40 -4.30
N LEU A 93 -6.69 16.76 -4.86
CA LEU A 93 -6.81 17.93 -5.72
C LEU A 93 -6.57 19.23 -4.95
N GLY A 94 -7.15 19.35 -3.75
CA GLY A 94 -7.03 20.55 -2.93
C GLY A 94 -5.61 20.78 -2.44
N THR A 95 -4.98 19.78 -1.81
CA THR A 95 -3.61 19.90 -1.33
C THR A 95 -2.60 19.97 -2.47
N GLY A 96 -2.80 19.19 -3.53
CA GLY A 96 -1.95 19.25 -4.73
C GLY A 96 -1.98 20.61 -5.41
N ALA A 97 -3.16 21.22 -5.57
CA ALA A 97 -3.31 22.55 -6.15
C ALA A 97 -2.67 23.63 -5.27
N VAL A 98 -2.84 23.57 -3.93
CA VAL A 98 -2.22 24.53 -3.01
C VAL A 98 -0.70 24.42 -3.06
N LEU A 99 -0.15 23.20 -3.03
CA LEU A 99 1.30 22.99 -3.09
C LEU A 99 1.88 23.37 -4.46
N ALA A 100 1.15 23.10 -5.55
CA ALA A 100 1.54 23.55 -6.88
C ALA A 100 1.53 25.08 -7.00
N ALA A 101 0.51 25.76 -6.45
CA ALA A 101 0.45 27.21 -6.42
C ALA A 101 1.61 27.83 -5.62
N LEU A 102 2.00 27.21 -4.51
CA LEU A 102 3.19 27.60 -3.75
C LEU A 102 4.46 27.42 -4.59
N ALA A 103 4.63 26.28 -5.26
CA ALA A 103 5.79 26.04 -6.13
C ALA A 103 5.87 27.07 -7.28
N LEU A 104 4.74 27.42 -7.90
CA LEU A 104 4.68 28.51 -8.87
C LEU A 104 5.14 29.84 -8.28
N ALA A 105 4.72 30.16 -7.05
CA ALA A 105 5.13 31.39 -6.35
C ALA A 105 6.64 31.43 -6.04
N PHE A 106 7.29 30.26 -5.91
CA PHE A 106 8.75 30.14 -5.76
C PHE A 106 9.51 30.17 -7.11
N GLY A 107 8.82 30.37 -8.23
CA GLY A 107 9.43 30.53 -9.55
C GLY A 107 9.70 29.22 -10.30
N PHE A 108 9.15 28.10 -9.86
CA PHE A 108 9.21 26.85 -10.63
C PHE A 108 8.32 26.94 -11.89
N SER A 109 8.67 26.18 -12.93
CA SER A 109 7.81 26.05 -14.12
C SER A 109 6.46 25.41 -13.73
N TRP A 110 5.41 25.68 -14.51
CA TRP A 110 4.07 25.14 -14.20
C TRP A 110 4.04 23.61 -14.22
N GLN A 111 4.87 22.97 -15.05
CA GLN A 111 5.01 21.52 -15.07
C GLN A 111 5.68 21.01 -13.79
N ALA A 112 6.82 21.59 -13.42
CA ALA A 112 7.51 21.22 -12.18
C ALA A 112 6.64 21.47 -10.94
N ALA A 113 5.89 22.56 -10.93
CA ALA A 113 4.97 22.90 -9.86
C ALA A 113 3.81 21.89 -9.72
N LEU A 114 3.21 21.44 -10.83
CA LEU A 114 2.19 20.38 -10.80
C LEU A 114 2.77 19.06 -10.30
N VAL A 115 3.93 18.65 -10.82
CA VAL A 115 4.59 17.41 -10.40
C VAL A 115 4.93 17.45 -8.92
N ALA A 116 5.55 18.53 -8.45
CA ALA A 116 5.89 18.71 -7.05
C ALA A 116 4.64 18.78 -6.16
N GLY A 117 3.63 19.56 -6.56
CA GLY A 117 2.41 19.75 -5.77
C GLY A 117 1.64 18.45 -5.56
N PHE A 118 1.36 17.72 -6.64
CA PHE A 118 0.67 16.45 -6.54
C PHE A 118 1.54 15.32 -5.97
N GLY A 119 2.85 15.34 -6.18
CA GLY A 119 3.77 14.41 -5.54
C GLY A 119 3.81 14.57 -4.02
N LEU A 120 3.84 15.81 -3.54
CA LEU A 120 3.85 16.15 -2.11
C LEU A 120 2.47 16.01 -1.43
N ALA A 121 1.38 15.97 -2.20
CA ALA A 121 0.03 15.75 -1.69
C ALA A 121 -0.24 14.31 -1.21
N MET A 122 0.64 13.38 -1.57
CA MET A 122 0.51 11.95 -1.31
C MET A 122 0.94 11.59 0.12
N SER A 123 0.23 10.64 0.73
CA SER A 123 0.54 10.11 2.06
C SER A 123 1.14 8.71 1.96
N SER A 124 1.86 8.28 3.00
CA SER A 124 2.31 6.89 3.12
C SER A 124 1.19 6.00 3.67
N THR A 125 0.62 5.14 2.81
CA THR A 125 -0.46 4.22 3.19
C THR A 125 -0.06 3.28 4.32
N ALA A 126 1.09 2.62 4.21
CA ALA A 126 1.58 1.69 5.22
C ALA A 126 1.71 2.34 6.60
N LEU A 127 2.27 3.56 6.63
CA LEU A 127 2.53 4.29 7.87
C LEU A 127 1.23 4.72 8.57
N VAL A 128 0.29 5.27 7.80
CA VAL A 128 -0.97 5.78 8.33
C VAL A 128 -1.83 4.62 8.81
N LEU A 129 -1.91 3.52 8.06
CA LEU A 129 -2.69 2.35 8.46
C LEU A 129 -2.08 1.64 9.67
N ALA A 130 -0.75 1.46 9.72
CA ALA A 130 -0.08 0.91 10.89
C ALA A 130 -0.37 1.73 12.15
N SER A 131 -0.33 3.06 12.05
CA SER A 131 -0.67 3.97 13.15
C SER A 131 -2.14 3.87 13.58
N LEU A 132 -3.07 3.76 12.63
CA LEU A 132 -4.49 3.58 12.93
C LEU A 132 -4.78 2.23 13.58
N VAL A 133 -4.10 1.17 13.17
CA VAL A 133 -4.22 -0.17 13.76
C VAL A 133 -3.64 -0.19 15.18
N GLU A 134 -2.43 0.35 15.38
CA GLU A 134 -1.78 0.47 16.69
C GLU A 134 -2.69 1.18 17.70
N ARG A 135 -3.37 2.24 17.25
CA ARG A 135 -4.29 3.03 18.07
C ARG A 135 -5.70 2.43 18.18
N LYS A 136 -5.97 1.30 17.51
CA LYS A 136 -7.31 0.69 17.39
C LYS A 136 -8.36 1.65 16.81
N GLN A 137 -7.94 2.54 15.92
CA GLN A 137 -8.75 3.60 15.33
C GLN A 137 -9.22 3.28 13.91
N LEU A 138 -8.76 2.21 13.29
CA LEU A 138 -9.11 1.86 11.90
C LEU A 138 -10.63 1.76 11.68
N ALA A 139 -11.34 1.13 12.63
CA ALA A 139 -12.79 0.98 12.58
C ALA A 139 -13.59 2.25 12.95
N THR A 140 -12.93 3.35 13.33
CA THR A 140 -13.61 4.62 13.65
C THR A 140 -14.04 5.36 12.39
N ARG A 141 -14.89 6.39 12.53
CA ARG A 141 -15.29 7.22 11.40
C ARG A 141 -14.09 7.84 10.69
N HIS A 142 -13.22 8.51 11.43
CA HIS A 142 -12.02 9.19 10.91
C HIS A 142 -11.02 8.17 10.33
N GLY A 143 -10.89 6.98 10.92
CA GLY A 143 -10.05 5.90 10.38
C GLY A 143 -10.53 5.42 9.01
N ARG A 144 -11.84 5.23 8.85
CA ARG A 144 -12.44 4.90 7.54
C ARG A 144 -12.31 6.03 6.52
N GLU A 145 -12.45 7.28 6.93
CA GLU A 145 -12.27 8.44 6.06
C GLU A 145 -10.80 8.59 5.63
N ALA A 146 -9.84 8.41 6.54
CA ALA A 146 -8.41 8.39 6.24
C ALA A 146 -8.06 7.25 5.27
N PHE A 147 -8.56 6.04 5.53
CA PHE A 147 -8.41 4.91 4.62
C PHE A 147 -8.97 5.20 3.22
N ALA A 148 -10.13 5.86 3.13
CA ALA A 148 -10.71 6.24 1.85
C ALA A 148 -9.85 7.24 1.07
N VAL A 149 -9.19 8.19 1.76
CA VAL A 149 -8.22 9.10 1.14
C VAL A 149 -7.00 8.33 0.63
N LEU A 150 -6.43 7.45 1.44
CA LEU A 150 -5.27 6.62 1.05
C LEU A 150 -5.57 5.74 -0.18
N LEU A 151 -6.74 5.10 -0.19
CA LEU A 151 -7.18 4.30 -1.33
C LEU A 151 -7.33 5.14 -2.60
N PHE A 152 -7.87 6.36 -2.48
CA PHE A 152 -7.95 7.27 -3.62
C PHE A 152 -6.54 7.68 -4.09
N GLN A 153 -5.63 7.97 -3.18
CA GLN A 153 -4.24 8.29 -3.48
C GLN A 153 -3.58 7.16 -4.27
N ASP A 154 -3.60 5.93 -3.75
CA ASP A 154 -3.00 4.76 -4.42
C ASP A 154 -3.57 4.55 -5.84
N VAL A 155 -4.88 4.72 -6.02
CA VAL A 155 -5.51 4.63 -7.36
C VAL A 155 -5.13 5.80 -8.26
N SER A 156 -4.95 7.00 -7.70
CA SER A 156 -4.64 8.23 -8.45
C SER A 156 -3.21 8.31 -8.93
N VAL A 157 -2.29 7.51 -8.37
CA VAL A 157 -0.89 7.44 -8.81
C VAL A 157 -0.79 7.12 -10.30
N ILE A 158 -1.55 6.15 -10.82
CA ILE A 158 -1.44 5.78 -12.26
C ILE A 158 -1.84 6.94 -13.18
N PRO A 159 -3.02 7.58 -13.03
CA PRO A 159 -3.33 8.77 -13.80
C PRO A 159 -2.26 9.86 -13.68
N LEU A 160 -1.78 10.14 -12.47
CA LEU A 160 -0.75 11.15 -12.23
C LEU A 160 0.55 10.84 -12.95
N LEU A 161 1.06 9.61 -12.86
CA LEU A 161 2.26 9.17 -13.56
C LEU A 161 2.06 9.14 -15.08
N ALA A 162 0.87 8.76 -15.56
CA ALA A 162 0.53 8.78 -16.98
C ALA A 162 0.46 10.20 -17.57
N LEU A 163 0.21 11.21 -16.74
CA LEU A 163 0.25 12.62 -17.14
C LEU A 163 1.69 13.17 -17.18
N LEU A 164 2.67 12.58 -16.48
CA LEU A 164 4.04 13.10 -16.44
C LEU A 164 4.69 13.24 -17.83
N PRO A 165 4.61 12.24 -18.75
CA PRO A 165 5.16 12.39 -20.09
C PRO A 165 4.48 13.51 -20.89
N LEU A 166 3.19 13.77 -20.65
CA LEU A 166 2.43 14.84 -21.30
C LEU A 166 2.85 16.24 -20.82
N LEU A 167 3.39 16.31 -19.60
CA LEU A 167 3.95 17.53 -19.01
C LEU A 167 5.41 17.75 -19.43
N SER A 168 6.07 16.75 -20.04
CA SER A 168 7.42 16.94 -20.58
C SER A 168 7.38 17.65 -21.93
N ASP A 169 8.28 18.61 -22.17
CA ASP A 169 8.31 19.49 -23.36
C ASP A 169 8.72 18.76 -24.67
N SER A 170 8.62 17.43 -24.68
CA SER A 170 8.99 16.56 -25.80
C SER A 170 7.75 16.29 -26.65
N GLY A 171 7.56 17.09 -27.72
CA GLY A 171 6.38 17.15 -28.60
C GLY A 171 5.95 15.90 -29.38
N THR A 172 6.13 14.69 -28.83
CA THR A 172 5.82 13.40 -29.50
C THR A 172 4.96 12.43 -28.68
N HIS A 173 4.49 12.77 -27.46
CA HIS A 173 3.95 11.75 -26.53
C HIS A 173 2.46 11.87 -26.14
N ALA A 174 1.69 12.78 -26.74
CA ALA A 174 0.27 12.98 -26.39
C ALA A 174 -0.62 11.72 -26.56
N ALA A 175 -0.30 10.84 -27.51
CA ALA A 175 -1.05 9.61 -27.75
C ALA A 175 -0.80 8.50 -26.71
N GLY A 176 0.33 8.53 -25.99
CA GLY A 176 0.72 7.47 -25.05
C GLY A 176 0.08 7.57 -23.67
N GLY A 177 -0.18 8.79 -23.18
CA GLY A 177 -0.71 9.03 -21.83
C GLY A 177 -2.11 8.44 -21.61
N TRP A 178 -3.00 8.58 -22.60
CA TRP A 178 -4.35 8.00 -22.54
C TRP A 178 -4.33 6.47 -22.56
N ILE A 179 -3.38 5.88 -23.29
CA ILE A 179 -3.18 4.42 -23.32
C ILE A 179 -2.70 3.93 -21.96
N ALA A 180 -1.80 4.66 -21.30
CA ALA A 180 -1.33 4.32 -19.94
C ALA A 180 -2.47 4.39 -18.91
N ALA A 181 -3.30 5.45 -18.95
CA ALA A 181 -4.48 5.56 -18.08
C ALA A 181 -5.50 4.44 -18.33
N ALA A 182 -5.78 4.13 -19.60
CA ALA A 182 -6.68 3.03 -19.98
C ALA A 182 -6.14 1.66 -19.53
N LYS A 183 -4.83 1.43 -19.63
CA LYS A 183 -4.18 0.23 -19.09
C LYS A 183 -4.36 0.11 -17.57
N GLY A 184 -4.16 1.19 -16.82
CA GLY A 184 -4.38 1.21 -15.37
C GLY A 184 -5.81 0.83 -14.97
N LEU A 185 -6.81 1.45 -15.62
CA LEU A 185 -8.23 1.14 -15.41
C LEU A 185 -8.58 -0.31 -15.80
N ALA A 186 -8.07 -0.78 -16.94
CA ALA A 186 -8.28 -2.16 -17.39
C ALA A 186 -7.72 -3.16 -16.38
N VAL A 187 -6.60 -2.85 -15.74
CA VAL A 187 -5.94 -3.74 -14.78
C VAL A 187 -6.74 -3.83 -13.48
N ILE A 188 -7.24 -2.71 -12.96
CA ILE A 188 -8.13 -2.71 -11.79
C ILE A 188 -9.38 -3.56 -12.09
N ALA A 189 -9.97 -3.38 -13.28
CA ALA A 189 -11.12 -4.18 -13.71
C ALA A 189 -10.79 -5.68 -13.81
N VAL A 190 -9.64 -6.03 -14.40
CA VAL A 190 -9.17 -7.42 -14.53
C VAL A 190 -8.96 -8.04 -13.16
N VAL A 191 -8.34 -7.36 -12.20
CA VAL A 191 -8.12 -7.85 -10.82
C VAL A 191 -9.46 -8.10 -10.11
N ILE A 192 -10.42 -7.19 -10.25
CA ILE A 192 -11.76 -7.35 -9.68
C ILE A 192 -12.47 -8.56 -10.32
N ILE A 193 -12.39 -8.72 -11.63
CA ILE A 193 -13.05 -9.81 -12.36
C ILE A 193 -12.39 -11.17 -12.05
N SER A 194 -11.06 -11.24 -12.07
CA SER A 194 -10.28 -12.46 -11.83
C SER A 194 -10.46 -12.98 -10.41
N SER A 195 -10.71 -12.10 -9.44
CA SER A 195 -11.06 -12.52 -8.08
C SER A 195 -12.36 -13.36 -8.00
N ARG A 196 -13.33 -13.10 -8.88
CA ARG A 196 -14.58 -13.85 -8.90
C ARG A 196 -14.48 -15.11 -9.76
N LEU A 197 -13.79 -15.01 -10.90
CA LEU A 197 -13.75 -16.07 -11.91
C LEU A 197 -12.64 -17.10 -11.70
N VAL A 198 -11.50 -16.71 -11.11
CA VAL A 198 -10.32 -17.57 -10.97
C VAL A 198 -10.11 -17.93 -9.50
N VAL A 199 -10.03 -16.92 -8.64
CA VAL A 199 -9.69 -17.09 -7.22
C VAL A 199 -10.70 -17.98 -6.49
N ARG A 200 -11.99 -17.69 -6.59
CA ARG A 200 -13.04 -18.48 -5.92
C ARG A 200 -13.03 -19.97 -6.29
N PRO A 201 -13.04 -20.35 -7.59
CA PRO A 201 -13.00 -21.77 -7.94
C PRO A 201 -11.66 -22.45 -7.61
N VAL A 202 -10.53 -21.74 -7.70
CA VAL A 202 -9.22 -22.29 -7.28
C VAL A 202 -9.22 -22.59 -5.79
N LEU A 203 -9.68 -21.67 -4.94
CA LEU A 203 -9.77 -21.91 -3.49
C LEU A 203 -10.73 -23.04 -3.15
N LYS A 204 -11.87 -23.13 -3.84
CA LYS A 204 -12.83 -24.22 -3.67
C LYS A 204 -12.24 -25.58 -4.08
N ALA A 205 -11.45 -25.61 -5.15
CA ALA A 205 -10.73 -26.81 -5.57
C ALA A 205 -9.66 -27.18 -4.53
N VAL A 206 -8.86 -26.24 -4.06
CA VAL A 206 -7.83 -26.49 -3.03
C VAL A 206 -8.44 -27.00 -1.72
N ALA A 207 -9.55 -26.40 -1.28
CA ALA A 207 -10.31 -26.86 -0.12
C ALA A 207 -10.80 -28.31 -0.27
N SER A 208 -11.07 -28.78 -1.50
CA SER A 208 -11.48 -30.16 -1.76
C SER A 208 -10.33 -31.19 -1.76
N TYR A 209 -9.08 -30.75 -1.98
CA TYR A 209 -7.90 -31.63 -1.95
C TYR A 209 -7.32 -31.84 -0.55
N GLY A 210 -7.81 -31.11 0.46
CA GLY A 210 -7.74 -31.51 1.87
C GLY A 210 -6.39 -31.35 2.56
N GLY A 211 -6.15 -30.16 3.13
CA GLY A 211 -5.11 -29.92 4.14
C GLY A 211 -4.95 -28.43 4.44
N ARG A 212 -4.88 -28.05 5.72
CA ARG A 212 -4.62 -26.65 6.16
C ARG A 212 -3.38 -26.08 5.47
N GLU A 213 -2.32 -26.86 5.36
CA GLU A 213 -1.05 -26.46 4.72
C GLU A 213 -1.21 -26.05 3.25
N VAL A 214 -1.98 -26.81 2.46
CA VAL A 214 -2.20 -26.52 1.03
C VAL A 214 -3.08 -25.28 0.88
N PHE A 215 -4.04 -25.10 1.79
CA PHE A 215 -4.88 -23.92 1.82
C PHE A 215 -4.10 -22.65 2.17
N THR A 216 -3.26 -22.68 3.22
CA THR A 216 -2.36 -21.57 3.56
C THR A 216 -1.39 -21.27 2.42
N ALA A 217 -0.82 -22.29 1.77
CA ALA A 217 0.05 -22.09 0.61
C ALA A 217 -0.68 -21.44 -0.57
N ALA A 218 -1.94 -21.83 -0.84
CA ALA A 218 -2.75 -21.21 -1.88
C ALA A 218 -3.11 -19.76 -1.54
N ALA A 219 -3.38 -19.46 -0.26
CA ALA A 219 -3.60 -18.11 0.22
C ALA A 219 -2.37 -17.22 0.00
N LEU A 220 -1.20 -17.66 0.46
CA LEU A 220 0.05 -16.94 0.26
C LEU A 220 0.39 -16.77 -1.23
N LEU A 221 0.19 -17.80 -2.04
CA LEU A 221 0.35 -17.72 -3.49
C LEU A 221 -0.55 -16.65 -4.11
N LEU A 222 -1.78 -16.52 -3.63
CA LEU A 222 -2.73 -15.52 -4.10
C LEU A 222 -2.28 -14.10 -3.72
N VAL A 223 -1.83 -13.91 -2.48
CA VAL A 223 -1.29 -12.63 -1.99
C VAL A 223 -0.07 -12.21 -2.81
N VAL A 224 0.92 -13.10 -2.93
CA VAL A 224 2.14 -12.88 -3.70
C VAL A 224 1.80 -12.67 -5.17
N GLY A 225 0.90 -13.47 -5.74
CA GLY A 225 0.48 -13.36 -7.13
C GLY A 225 -0.20 -12.03 -7.43
N ALA A 226 -1.07 -11.55 -6.55
CA ALA A 226 -1.71 -10.24 -6.69
C ALA A 226 -0.69 -9.09 -6.59
N ALA A 227 0.23 -9.17 -5.64
CA ALA A 227 1.32 -8.21 -5.48
C ALA A 227 2.21 -8.15 -6.74
N LEU A 228 2.65 -9.30 -7.27
CA LEU A 228 3.46 -9.41 -8.48
C LEU A 228 2.75 -8.89 -9.74
N ILE A 229 1.43 -9.12 -9.86
CA ILE A 229 0.65 -8.56 -10.97
C ILE A 229 0.67 -7.04 -10.91
N MET A 230 0.45 -6.44 -9.73
CA MET A 230 0.49 -4.99 -9.58
C MET A 230 1.87 -4.42 -9.89
N GLU A 231 2.92 -5.04 -9.37
CA GLU A 231 4.32 -4.63 -9.61
C GLU A 231 4.64 -4.57 -11.11
N LYS A 232 4.29 -5.63 -11.86
CA LYS A 232 4.52 -5.71 -13.31
C LYS A 232 3.82 -4.62 -14.13
N ILE A 233 2.78 -4.02 -13.56
CA ILE A 233 1.96 -3.00 -14.22
C ILE A 233 2.34 -1.60 -13.70
N GLY A 234 3.33 -1.51 -12.80
CA GLY A 234 3.81 -0.26 -12.21
C GLY A 234 2.90 0.27 -11.11
N LEU A 235 2.10 -0.61 -10.50
CA LEU A 235 1.28 -0.32 -9.33
C LEU A 235 1.96 -0.82 -8.06
N SER A 236 1.55 -0.25 -6.92
CA SER A 236 2.06 -0.70 -5.62
C SER A 236 1.67 -2.17 -5.35
N PRO A 237 2.63 -3.05 -5.03
CA PRO A 237 2.36 -4.45 -4.68
C PRO A 237 1.40 -4.57 -3.49
N SER A 238 1.47 -3.61 -2.56
CA SER A 238 0.68 -3.57 -1.35
C SER A 238 -0.81 -3.30 -1.63
N LEU A 239 -1.14 -2.54 -2.68
CA LEU A 239 -2.52 -2.39 -3.17
C LEU A 239 -3.10 -3.70 -3.71
N GLY A 240 -2.29 -4.49 -4.42
CA GLY A 240 -2.69 -5.81 -4.93
C GLY A 240 -3.05 -6.77 -3.81
N ALA A 241 -2.18 -6.83 -2.79
CA ALA A 241 -2.40 -7.60 -1.57
C ALA A 241 -3.65 -7.16 -0.82
N PHE A 242 -3.84 -5.84 -0.65
CA PHE A 242 -5.03 -5.27 -0.04
C PHE A 242 -6.32 -5.69 -0.76
N LEU A 243 -6.36 -5.53 -2.09
CA LEU A 243 -7.51 -5.89 -2.91
C LEU A 243 -7.79 -7.39 -2.85
N ALA A 244 -6.74 -8.23 -2.88
CA ALA A 244 -6.88 -9.66 -2.68
C ALA A 244 -7.55 -9.99 -1.34
N GLY A 245 -7.11 -9.36 -0.25
CA GLY A 245 -7.71 -9.53 1.08
C GLY A 245 -9.18 -9.15 1.10
N VAL A 246 -9.52 -7.97 0.58
CA VAL A 246 -10.91 -7.51 0.45
C VAL A 246 -11.77 -8.52 -0.29
N LEU A 247 -11.31 -8.99 -1.46
CA LEU A 247 -12.10 -9.88 -2.32
C LEU A 247 -12.32 -11.25 -1.67
N LEU A 248 -11.42 -11.66 -0.78
CA LEU A 248 -11.52 -12.87 0.04
C LEU A 248 -12.31 -12.68 1.34
N ALA A 249 -12.46 -11.44 1.83
CA ALA A 249 -13.21 -11.15 3.05
C ALA A 249 -14.70 -11.57 2.98
N ASP A 250 -15.29 -11.57 1.79
CA ASP A 250 -16.66 -12.06 1.52
C ASP A 250 -16.73 -13.57 1.20
N SER A 251 -15.62 -14.31 1.30
CA SER A 251 -15.59 -15.75 1.05
C SER A 251 -15.87 -16.57 2.33
N GLU A 252 -16.33 -17.79 2.15
CA GLU A 252 -16.54 -18.76 3.24
C GLU A 252 -15.26 -19.10 4.01
N PHE A 253 -14.09 -18.82 3.42
CA PHE A 253 -12.78 -19.15 3.96
C PHE A 253 -12.11 -18.01 4.76
N ARG A 254 -12.80 -16.88 4.98
CA ARG A 254 -12.23 -15.72 5.71
C ARG A 254 -11.61 -16.13 7.06
N HIS A 255 -12.34 -16.88 7.87
CA HIS A 255 -11.91 -17.20 9.24
C HIS A 255 -10.72 -18.17 9.26
N GLU A 256 -10.63 -19.07 8.26
CA GLU A 256 -9.46 -19.96 8.11
C GLU A 256 -8.24 -19.17 7.65
N LEU A 257 -8.41 -18.24 6.71
CA LEU A 257 -7.33 -17.35 6.24
C LEU A 257 -6.79 -16.44 7.34
N GLU A 258 -7.68 -15.89 8.17
CA GLU A 258 -7.32 -15.02 9.30
C GLU A 258 -6.53 -15.81 10.36
N ALA A 259 -7.04 -16.99 10.75
CA ALA A 259 -6.43 -17.83 11.78
C ALA A 259 -5.11 -18.54 11.37
N ASP A 260 -4.84 -18.68 10.07
CA ASP A 260 -3.61 -19.30 9.59
C ASP A 260 -2.48 -18.27 9.32
N ILE A 261 -2.79 -16.97 9.30
CA ILE A 261 -1.84 -15.89 8.98
C ILE A 261 -1.54 -14.99 10.20
N GLU A 262 -2.48 -14.82 11.15
CA GLU A 262 -2.18 -14.26 12.49
C GLU A 262 -1.23 -15.16 13.30
#